data_AF-A0A0F5JDN7-F1
#
_entry.id   AF-A0A0F5JDN7-F1
#
_cell.length_a   1.000
_cell.length_b   1.000
_cell.length_c   1.000
_cell.angle_alpha   90.00
_cell.angle_beta   90.00
_cell.angle_gamma   90.00
#
_symmetry.space_group_name_H-M   'P 1'
#
loop_
_entity.id
_entity.type
_entity.pdbx_description
1 polymer ?
#
loop_
_entity_poly.entity_id
_entity_poly.type
_entity_poly.pdbx_seq_one_letter_code
_entity_poly.pdbx_strand_id
1 'polypeptide(L)' 'MIQSNYTVLILEPTEGHTLTQSADVSIAERILSKKIFLAVNDSPANWKEITDSEAEQIRIEQEAEENK' A
#
# COMPACT_ATOMS: atom_id res chain seq x y z
N MET A 1 -20.10 11.47 27.09
CA MET A 1 -19.53 10.38 26.28
C MET A 1 -19.85 10.67 24.83
N ILE A 2 -18.84 10.76 23.95
CA ILE A 2 -19.07 10.86 22.51
C ILE A 2 -18.80 9.47 21.95
N GLN A 3 -19.81 8.91 21.28
CA GLN A 3 -19.74 7.58 20.66
C GLN A 3 -19.94 7.75 19.16
N SER A 4 -19.08 7.10 18.38
CA SER A 4 -19.12 7.12 16.93
C SER A 4 -18.92 5.71 16.39
N ASN A 5 -19.66 5.36 15.35
CA ASN A 5 -19.53 4.10 14.62
C ASN A 5 -18.99 4.41 13.21
N TYR A 6 -18.06 3.58 12.74
CA TYR A 6 -17.44 3.77 11.42
C TYR A 6 -17.45 2.46 10.65
N THR A 7 -17.65 2.56 9.34
CA THR A 7 -17.41 1.48 8.39
C THR A 7 -15.99 1.60 7.87
N VAL A 8 -15.23 0.51 7.89
CA VAL A 8 -13.88 0.45 7.34
C VAL A 8 -13.93 -0.27 6.00
N LEU A 9 -13.29 0.30 4.99
CA LEU A 9 -13.09 -0.37 3.71
C LEU A 9 -11.71 -1.04 3.72
N ILE A 10 -11.66 -2.29 3.28
CA ILE A 10 -10.46 -3.11 3.27
C ILE A 10 -10.15 -3.47 1.82
N LEU A 11 -8.90 -3.26 1.41
CA LEU A 11 -8.39 -3.72 0.13
C LEU A 11 -7.47 -4.92 0.36
N GLU A 12 -7.68 -5.95 -0.45
CA GLU A 12 -6.83 -7.14 -0.53
C GLU A 12 -6.51 -7.36 -2.01
N PRO A 13 -5.24 -7.52 -2.39
CA PRO A 13 -4.86 -7.76 -3.77
C PRO A 13 -5.27 -9.16 -4.20
N THR A 14 -5.31 -9.37 -5.52
CA THR A 14 -5.44 -10.72 -6.08
C THR A 14 -4.25 -11.61 -5.69
N GLU A 15 -4.42 -12.93 -5.78
CA GLU A 15 -3.33 -13.88 -5.47
C GLU A 15 -2.09 -13.60 -6.33
N GLY A 16 -0.90 -13.65 -5.71
CA GLY A 16 0.37 -13.30 -6.37
C GLY A 16 0.61 -11.80 -6.56
N HIS A 17 -0.25 -10.94 -6.00
CA HIS A 17 -0.12 -9.49 -6.09
C HIS A 17 -0.02 -8.83 -4.72
N THR A 18 0.51 -7.61 -4.73
CA THR A 18 0.73 -6.74 -3.58
C THR A 18 0.17 -5.35 -3.90
N LEU A 19 -0.37 -4.66 -2.89
CA LEU A 19 -0.86 -3.29 -3.03
C LEU A 19 0.27 -2.30 -2.78
N THR A 20 0.30 -1.23 -3.58
CA THR A 20 1.15 -0.06 -3.36
C THR A 20 0.42 1.22 -3.75
N GLN A 21 0.97 2.40 -3.41
CA GLN A 21 0.34 3.67 -3.76
C GLN A 21 0.35 3.92 -5.29
N SER A 22 -0.76 4.44 -5.80
CA SER A 22 -0.91 4.90 -7.19
C SER A 22 -0.24 6.26 -7.45
N ALA A 23 -0.05 7.05 -6.39
CA ALA A 23 0.57 8.36 -6.45
C ALA A 23 2.08 8.26 -6.73
N ASP A 24 2.67 9.38 -7.16
CA ASP A 24 4.11 9.50 -7.34
C ASP A 24 4.80 9.67 -5.98
N VAL A 25 4.94 8.54 -5.29
CA VAL A 25 5.69 8.41 -4.03
C VAL A 25 7.06 7.85 -4.37
N SER A 26 8.10 8.40 -3.74
CA SER A 26 9.48 7.93 -3.86
C SER A 26 9.57 6.44 -3.48
N ILE A 27 10.52 5.71 -4.07
CA ILE A 27 10.62 4.27 -3.88
C ILE A 27 10.87 3.94 -2.40
N ALA A 28 11.78 4.65 -1.73
CA ALA A 28 11.98 4.59 -0.27
C ALA A 28 10.70 4.68 0.57
N GLU A 29 9.72 5.49 0.17
CA GLU A 29 8.52 5.78 0.98
C GLU A 29 7.29 4.97 0.55
N ARG A 30 7.42 4.11 -0.46
CA ARG A 30 6.31 3.26 -0.92
C ARG A 30 5.95 2.20 0.10
N ILE A 31 4.65 2.06 0.30
CA ILE A 31 4.06 0.99 1.10
C ILE A 31 3.84 -0.21 0.19
N LEU A 32 4.21 -1.39 0.68
CA LEU A 32 3.92 -2.68 0.08
C LEU A 32 3.11 -3.49 1.09
N SER A 33 1.87 -3.86 0.75
CA SER A 33 1.02 -4.61 1.67
C SER A 33 0.08 -5.59 0.97
N LYS A 34 -0.20 -6.71 1.64
CA LYS A 34 -1.26 -7.66 1.27
C LYS A 34 -2.64 -7.24 1.78
N LYS A 35 -2.72 -6.21 2.62
CA LYS A 35 -3.98 -5.73 3.19
C LYS A 35 -3.87 -4.27 3.59
N ILE A 36 -4.79 -3.44 3.08
CA ILE A 36 -4.88 -2.02 3.42
C ILE A 36 -6.25 -1.73 4.03
N PHE A 37 -6.25 -1.00 5.15
CA PHE A 37 -7.46 -0.49 5.78
C PHE A 37 -7.58 0.99 5.46
N LEU A 38 -8.63 1.34 4.72
CA LEU A 38 -8.87 2.72 4.32
C LEU A 38 -9.61 3.46 5.43
N ALA A 39 -9.09 4.64 5.75
CA ALA A 39 -9.80 5.60 6.59
C ALA A 39 -11.00 6.18 5.82
N VAL A 40 -11.93 6.81 6.54
CA VAL A 40 -13.17 7.39 5.98
C VAL A 40 -12.92 8.44 4.87
N ASN A 41 -11.74 9.05 4.87
CA ASN A 41 -11.32 10.08 3.92
C ASN A 41 -10.28 9.57 2.90
N ASP A 42 -9.98 8.27 2.88
CA ASP A 42 -9.10 7.66 1.89
C ASP A 42 -9.91 7.00 0.76
N SER A 43 -9.27 6.68 -0.35
CA SER A 43 -9.90 6.15 -1.55
C SER A 43 -9.13 4.97 -2.13
N PRO A 44 -9.82 3.91 -2.62
CA PRO A 44 -9.17 2.83 -3.33
C PRO A 44 -8.38 3.28 -4.56
N ALA A 45 -8.75 4.40 -5.18
CA ALA A 45 -8.02 4.96 -6.32
C ALA A 45 -6.57 5.38 -5.99
N ASN A 46 -6.27 5.60 -4.71
CA ASN A 46 -4.92 5.92 -4.23
C ASN A 46 -4.01 4.68 -4.20
N TRP A 47 -4.55 3.50 -4.47
CA TRP A 47 -3.86 2.22 -4.40
C TRP A 47 -3.94 1.49 -5.74
N LYS A 48 -2.90 0.73 -6.05
CA LYS A 48 -2.83 -0.14 -7.22
C LYS A 48 -2.23 -1.47 -6.85
N GLU A 49 -2.61 -2.51 -7.60
CA GLU A 49 -1.97 -3.81 -7.54
C GLU A 49 -0.71 -3.84 -8.40
N ILE A 50 0.32 -4.45 -7.86
CA ILE A 50 1.54 -4.84 -8.57
C ILE A 50 1.78 -6.32 -8.30
N THR A 51 2.51 -7.00 -9.17
CA THR A 51 2.90 -8.39 -8.94
C THR A 51 3.87 -8.50 -7.75
N ASP A 52 3.92 -9.66 -7.12
CA ASP A 52 4.87 -9.90 -6.03
C ASP A 52 6.34 -9.80 -6.47
N SER A 53 6.61 -10.10 -7.75
CA SER A 53 7.95 -9.90 -8.34
C SER A 53 8.31 -8.42 -8.45
N GLU A 54 7.37 -7.55 -8.82
CA GLU A 54 7.60 -6.09 -8.85
C GLU A 54 7.75 -5.54 -7.43
N ALA A 55 6.96 -6.05 -6.47
CA ALA A 55 7.08 -5.66 -5.07
C ALA A 55 8.47 -6.01 -4.50
N GLU A 56 9.03 -7.16 -4.86
CA GLU A 56 10.37 -7.56 -4.43
C GLU A 56 11.45 -6.63 -5.01
N GLN A 57 11.32 -6.22 -6.27
CA GLN A 57 12.24 -5.24 -6.86
C GLN A 57 12.21 -3.90 -6.10
N ILE A 58 11.01 -3.41 -5.80
CA ILE A 58 10.82 -2.18 -5.01
C ILE A 58 11.46 -2.34 -3.62
N ARG A 59 11.29 -3.50 -2.98
CA ARG A 59 11.89 -3.77 -1.67
C ARG A 59 13.42 -3.74 -1.71
N ILE A 60 14.03 -4.37 -2.72
CA ILE A 60 15.49 -4.36 -2.90
C ILE A 60 15.98 -2.92 -3.12
N GLU A 61 15.26 -2.13 -3.91
CA GLU A 61 15.60 -0.72 -4.14
C GLU A 61 15.47 0.12 -2.86
N GLN A 62 14.44 -0.11 -2.04
CA GLN A 62 14.29 0.51 -0.72
C GLN A 62 15.48 0.19 0.19
N GLU A 63 15.86 -1.09 0.30
CA GLU A 63 17.01 -1.53 1.11
C GLU A 63 18.33 -0.92 0.59
N ALA A 64 18.47 -0.70 -0.73
CA ALA A 64 19.64 -0.05 -1.31
C ALA A 64 19.67 1.47 -1.02
N GLU A 65 18.53 2.15 -1.00
CA GLU A 65 18.42 3.58 -0.66
C GLU A 65 18.68 3.85 0.83
N GLU A 66 18.21 2.97 1.73
CA GLU A 66 18.43 3.10 3.17
C GLU A 66 19.90 2.93 3.59
N ASN A 67 20.68 2.15 2.82
CA ASN A 67 22.09 1.86 3.12
C ASN A 67 23.09 2.83 2.47
N LYS A 68 22.61 3.97 1.97
CA LYS A 68 23.42 4.96 1.23
C LYS A 68 23.70 6.23 2.03
#